data_AF-A0A196SEG1-F1
#
_entry.id   AF-A0A196SEG1-F1
#
_cell.length_a   1.000
_cell.length_b   1.000
_cell.length_c   1.000
_cell.angle_alpha   90.00
_cell.angle_beta   90.00
_cell.angle_gamma   90.00
#
_symmetry.space_group_name_H-M   'P 1'
#
loop_
_entity.id
_entity.type
_entity.pdbx_description
1 polymer ?
#
loop_
_entity_poly.entity_id
_entity_poly.type
_entity_poly.pdbx_seq_one_letter_code
_entity_poly.pdbx_strand_id
1 'polypeptide(L)'
;MKLLRVSSTEYHTKTMKVLAFCLITALALGVVCPAEDGFPETPAGEFGYSLCDDGEYGYKIAYCPESVDPVFIKMDNICTPSRKLKYPPFGSNMMKWEFEITNFNYTSFMPKHWYIIDTALFNLTYEWEVKPIDVVITEVKAVPNTPKMVRLSVLERVDKVYRNDVIEGIHTMFKNETFIKLLNSYCDDFVESKLVLIEGSFTWNSWNVFLNFYWDCLFGLIIIAAVWAFFCKLGRKQCAKKEAAKKAKEAQSNAPLL
;
A
#
# COMPACT_ATOMS: atom_id res chain seq x y z
N MET A 1 -81.33 23.78 -20.33
CA MET A 1 -81.45 23.80 -18.85
C MET A 1 -82.44 22.70 -18.40
N LYS A 2 -81.94 21.51 -18.09
CA LYS A 2 -82.42 20.62 -17.01
C LYS A 2 -81.46 19.42 -16.93
N LEU A 3 -80.80 19.35 -15.77
CA LEU A 3 -79.92 18.29 -15.31
C LEU A 3 -80.67 16.98 -15.06
N LEU A 4 -79.92 15.89 -15.04
CA LEU A 4 -79.92 14.74 -14.10
C LEU A 4 -79.36 13.52 -14.84
N ARG A 5 -78.56 12.59 -14.30
CA ARG A 5 -77.74 12.45 -13.10
C ARG A 5 -76.98 11.13 -13.33
N VAL A 6 -75.77 11.04 -12.80
CA VAL A 6 -74.86 9.88 -12.86
C VAL A 6 -75.43 8.64 -12.14
N SER A 7 -75.15 7.44 -12.68
CA SER A 7 -74.98 6.17 -11.94
C SER A 7 -74.13 5.24 -12.82
N SER A 8 -72.82 5.09 -12.58
CA SER A 8 -72.19 4.16 -11.63
C SER A 8 -72.49 2.69 -11.92
N THR A 9 -71.40 1.98 -12.28
CA THR A 9 -71.05 0.57 -11.99
C THR A 9 -71.81 -0.57 -12.68
N GLU A 10 -71.17 -1.18 -13.67
CA GLU A 10 -70.86 -2.63 -13.79
C GLU A 10 -70.50 -2.98 -15.25
N TYR A 11 -69.54 -3.82 -15.61
CA TYR A 11 -68.38 -4.42 -14.96
C TYR A 11 -67.65 -5.14 -16.12
N HIS A 12 -66.33 -5.02 -16.14
CA HIS A 12 -65.37 -5.96 -16.74
C HIS A 12 -65.29 -6.25 -18.25
N THR A 13 -64.03 -6.51 -18.59
CA THR A 13 -63.49 -7.23 -19.74
C THR A 13 -63.35 -6.47 -21.06
N LYS A 14 -62.09 -6.40 -21.50
CA LYS A 14 -61.59 -6.02 -22.84
C LYS A 14 -61.38 -4.52 -23.05
N THR A 15 -60.22 -4.06 -22.60
CA THR A 15 -59.38 -3.04 -23.29
C THR A 15 -58.14 -2.65 -22.47
N MET A 16 -57.85 -3.38 -21.40
CA MET A 16 -56.59 -3.35 -20.65
C MET A 16 -55.44 -4.04 -21.41
N LYS A 17 -55.24 -3.74 -22.70
CA LYS A 17 -54.18 -4.34 -23.54
C LYS A 17 -53.42 -3.38 -24.46
N VAL A 18 -53.70 -2.07 -24.44
CA VAL A 18 -53.04 -1.12 -25.36
C VAL A 18 -52.35 0.06 -24.66
N LEU A 19 -52.44 0.13 -23.33
CA LEU A 19 -51.67 1.07 -22.50
C LEU A 19 -50.66 0.36 -21.58
N ALA A 20 -50.23 -0.84 -21.97
CA ALA A 20 -48.89 -1.33 -21.68
C ALA A 20 -47.96 -0.81 -22.79
N PHE A 21 -48.06 0.50 -23.08
CA PHE A 21 -47.10 1.21 -23.91
C PHE A 21 -45.87 1.38 -23.02
N CYS A 22 -45.10 0.29 -22.95
CA CYS A 22 -43.69 0.25 -22.61
C CYS A 22 -43.24 1.37 -21.66
N LEU A 23 -43.78 1.35 -20.43
CA LEU A 23 -42.96 1.62 -19.26
C LEU A 23 -42.04 0.40 -18.99
N ILE A 24 -41.45 -0.14 -20.06
CA ILE A 24 -40.07 -0.58 -20.01
C ILE A 24 -39.34 0.76 -19.94
N THR A 25 -39.27 1.32 -18.73
CA THR A 25 -38.03 1.95 -18.32
C THR A 25 -36.98 0.93 -18.68
N ALA A 26 -36.35 1.14 -19.83
CA ALA A 26 -34.98 0.77 -20.00
C ALA A 26 -34.27 1.45 -18.82
N LEU A 27 -34.26 0.76 -17.67
CA LEU A 27 -33.00 0.51 -17.01
C LEU A 27 -32.12 0.00 -18.16
N ALA A 28 -31.44 0.94 -18.83
CA ALA A 28 -30.08 0.68 -19.20
C ALA A 28 -29.43 0.32 -17.87
N LEU A 29 -29.54 -0.97 -17.50
CA LEU A 29 -28.63 -1.59 -16.55
C LEU A 29 -27.29 -1.28 -17.20
N GLY A 30 -26.66 -0.22 -16.73
CA GLY A 30 -25.31 0.12 -17.15
C GLY A 30 -24.55 -1.18 -17.03
N VAL A 31 -23.95 -1.60 -18.12
CA VAL A 31 -23.21 -2.84 -18.10
C VAL A 31 -22.05 -2.60 -17.14
N VAL A 32 -22.00 -3.34 -16.04
CA VAL A 32 -21.02 -3.15 -14.96
C VAL A 32 -20.17 -4.40 -14.83
N CYS A 33 -18.90 -4.21 -14.49
CA CYS A 33 -18.09 -5.31 -13.97
C CYS A 33 -18.55 -5.59 -12.54
N PRO A 34 -18.93 -6.85 -12.21
CA PRO A 34 -19.33 -7.20 -10.86
C PRO A 34 -18.13 -7.08 -9.90
N ALA A 35 -18.40 -6.82 -8.62
CA ALA A 35 -17.36 -6.73 -7.60
C ALA A 35 -16.53 -8.03 -7.54
N GLU A 36 -15.20 -7.90 -7.63
CA GLU A 36 -14.25 -9.02 -7.69
C GLU A 36 -12.91 -8.59 -7.07
N ASP A 37 -12.22 -9.46 -6.33
CA ASP A 37 -10.86 -9.22 -5.78
C ASP A 37 -10.68 -7.88 -5.05
N GLY A 38 -11.71 -7.42 -4.33
CA GLY A 38 -11.70 -6.14 -3.61
C GLY A 38 -11.98 -4.92 -4.49
N PHE A 39 -12.21 -5.08 -5.80
CA PHE A 39 -12.75 -4.02 -6.66
C PHE A 39 -14.26 -3.88 -6.45
N PRO A 40 -14.78 -2.64 -6.32
CA PRO A 40 -16.23 -2.41 -6.27
C PRO A 40 -16.87 -2.63 -7.64
N GLU A 41 -18.20 -2.75 -7.69
CA GLU A 41 -18.94 -2.70 -8.95
C GLU A 41 -18.60 -1.42 -9.71
N THR A 42 -18.17 -1.58 -10.96
CA THR A 42 -17.63 -0.48 -11.77
C THR A 42 -18.32 -0.44 -13.13
N PRO A 43 -18.79 0.73 -13.60
CA PRO A 43 -19.35 0.88 -14.94
C PRO A 43 -18.38 0.47 -16.04
N ALA A 44 -18.90 -0.15 -17.11
CA ALA A 44 -18.14 -0.41 -18.32
C ALA A 44 -17.59 0.90 -18.90
N GLY A 45 -16.34 0.87 -19.36
CA GLY A 45 -15.59 2.03 -19.79
C GLY A 45 -14.79 2.72 -18.68
N GLU A 46 -14.97 2.34 -17.41
CA GLU A 46 -14.29 2.95 -16.27
C GLU A 46 -13.22 2.05 -15.62
N PHE A 47 -12.38 2.66 -14.79
CA PHE A 47 -11.37 1.96 -13.99
C PHE A 47 -11.90 1.67 -12.58
N GLY A 48 -11.75 0.43 -12.15
CA GLY A 48 -11.90 0.00 -10.78
C GLY A 48 -10.60 0.21 -10.00
N TYR A 49 -10.71 0.72 -8.79
CA TYR A 49 -9.58 0.96 -7.89
C TYR A 49 -9.79 0.20 -6.59
N SER A 50 -8.75 -0.44 -6.10
CA SER A 50 -8.77 -1.12 -4.81
C SER A 50 -7.46 -0.88 -4.05
N LEU A 51 -7.55 -0.76 -2.73
CA LEU A 51 -6.37 -0.72 -1.87
C LEU A 51 -5.83 -2.14 -1.68
N CYS A 52 -4.55 -2.23 -1.31
CA CYS A 52 -3.97 -3.52 -0.95
C CYS A 52 -4.57 -4.08 0.34
N ASP A 53 -4.39 -5.38 0.53
CA ASP A 53 -4.87 -6.10 1.70
C ASP A 53 -4.09 -5.69 2.97
N ASP A 54 -4.63 -6.04 4.14
CA ASP A 54 -4.03 -5.70 5.43
C ASP A 54 -2.56 -6.15 5.52
N GLY A 55 -1.68 -5.20 5.86
CA GLY A 55 -0.23 -5.46 5.98
C GLY A 55 0.56 -5.18 4.71
N GLU A 56 -0.10 -4.78 3.62
CA GLU A 56 0.52 -4.28 2.39
C GLU A 56 0.23 -2.79 2.18
N TYR A 57 1.08 -2.11 1.40
CA TYR A 57 0.86 -0.74 0.95
C TYR A 57 0.76 -0.69 -0.57
N GLY A 58 0.05 0.33 -1.07
CA GLY A 58 -0.18 0.58 -2.49
C GLY A 58 -1.64 0.36 -2.89
N TYR A 59 -1.85 0.12 -4.18
CA TYR A 59 -3.16 -0.09 -4.78
C TYR A 59 -3.10 -1.10 -5.93
N LYS A 60 -4.29 -1.52 -6.36
CA LYS A 60 -4.55 -2.34 -7.54
C LYS A 60 -5.53 -1.59 -8.44
N ILE A 61 -5.34 -1.69 -9.76
CA ILE A 61 -6.19 -1.08 -10.78
C ILE A 61 -6.65 -2.15 -11.76
N ALA A 62 -7.91 -2.08 -12.14
CA ALA A 62 -8.45 -2.88 -13.21
C ALA A 62 -9.32 -2.01 -14.12
N TYR A 63 -9.34 -2.30 -15.41
CA TYR A 63 -10.22 -1.64 -16.37
C TYR A 63 -11.47 -2.50 -16.59
N CYS A 64 -12.65 -1.89 -16.55
CA CYS A 64 -13.89 -2.54 -16.93
C CYS A 64 -14.19 -2.28 -18.41
N PRO A 65 -14.05 -3.28 -19.30
CA PRO A 65 -14.21 -3.07 -20.73
C PRO A 65 -15.68 -2.85 -21.14
N GLU A 66 -15.89 -2.13 -22.24
CA GLU A 66 -17.20 -2.02 -22.90
C GLU A 66 -17.56 -3.35 -23.61
N SER A 67 -18.18 -4.26 -22.86
CA SER A 67 -18.66 -5.58 -23.32
C SER A 67 -20.09 -5.80 -22.86
N VAL A 68 -20.82 -6.73 -23.50
CA VAL A 68 -22.16 -7.16 -23.04
C VAL A 68 -22.10 -7.88 -21.70
N ASP A 69 -20.98 -8.57 -21.44
CA ASP A 69 -20.65 -9.24 -20.18
C ASP A 69 -19.20 -8.84 -19.82
N PRO A 70 -19.01 -7.72 -19.10
CA PRO A 70 -17.69 -7.15 -18.88
C PRO A 70 -17.04 -7.80 -17.66
N VAL A 71 -15.78 -8.17 -17.84
CA VAL A 71 -14.94 -8.72 -16.78
C VAL A 71 -13.73 -7.83 -16.61
N PHE A 72 -13.33 -7.59 -15.37
CA PHE A 72 -12.18 -6.76 -15.06
C PHE A 72 -10.92 -7.24 -15.76
N ILE A 73 -10.30 -6.34 -16.53
CA ILE A 73 -8.96 -6.51 -17.07
C ILE A 73 -8.00 -5.92 -16.05
N LYS A 74 -7.28 -6.77 -15.31
CA LYS A 74 -6.31 -6.32 -14.31
C LYS A 74 -5.17 -5.58 -15.03
N MET A 75 -4.76 -4.43 -14.48
CA MET A 75 -3.72 -3.57 -15.07
C MET A 75 -2.52 -3.47 -14.15
N ASP A 76 -2.54 -2.51 -13.22
CA ASP A 76 -1.43 -2.27 -12.30
C ASP A 76 -1.72 -2.86 -10.93
N ASN A 77 -0.68 -3.45 -10.34
CA ASN A 77 -0.70 -3.95 -8.97
C ASN A 77 0.66 -3.65 -8.34
N ILE A 78 0.69 -2.62 -7.50
CA ILE A 78 1.92 -2.20 -6.79
C ILE A 78 1.95 -2.69 -5.34
N CYS A 79 1.01 -3.56 -4.96
CA CYS A 79 0.89 -4.04 -3.60
C CYS A 79 2.19 -4.66 -3.10
N THR A 80 2.71 -4.07 -2.03
CA THR A 80 3.98 -4.46 -1.46
C THR A 80 3.85 -4.62 0.05
N PRO A 81 4.31 -5.75 0.62
CA PRO A 81 4.33 -5.94 2.06
C PRO A 81 4.99 -4.78 2.80
N SER A 82 4.30 -4.21 3.76
CA SER A 82 4.77 -3.10 4.61
C SER A 82 6.15 -3.38 5.22
N ARG A 83 6.44 -4.64 5.56
CA ARG A 83 7.75 -5.07 6.07
C ARG A 83 8.91 -4.84 5.09
N LYS A 84 8.67 -4.99 3.77
CA LYS A 84 9.68 -4.71 2.74
C LYS A 84 9.95 -3.22 2.63
N LEU A 85 8.92 -2.40 2.82
CA LEU A 85 9.03 -0.93 2.81
C LEU A 85 9.56 -0.38 4.14
N LYS A 86 9.52 -1.14 5.23
CA LYS A 86 10.15 -0.74 6.51
C LYS A 86 11.68 -0.83 6.48
N TYR A 87 12.22 -1.73 5.66
CA TYR A 87 13.66 -2.01 5.58
C TYR A 87 14.15 -1.89 4.14
N PRO A 88 14.53 -0.67 3.70
CA PRO A 88 14.97 -0.44 2.34
C PRO A 88 16.26 -1.20 2.00
N PRO A 89 16.58 -1.44 0.72
CA PRO A 89 17.88 -2.00 0.33
C PRO A 89 19.05 -1.08 0.74
N PHE A 90 20.24 -1.66 0.87
CA PHE A 90 21.45 -0.92 1.24
C PHE A 90 21.66 0.28 0.30
N GLY A 91 22.02 1.44 0.87
CA GLY A 91 22.20 2.70 0.15
C GLY A 91 20.96 3.60 0.10
N SER A 92 19.78 3.08 0.44
CA SER A 92 18.53 3.86 0.48
C SER A 92 17.96 3.96 1.89
N ASN A 93 17.21 5.04 2.14
CA ASN A 93 16.45 5.26 3.37
C ASN A 93 14.97 5.41 3.02
N MET A 94 14.09 5.16 3.99
CA MET A 94 12.68 5.46 3.84
C MET A 94 12.38 6.72 4.64
N MET A 95 11.97 7.75 3.91
CA MET A 95 11.47 9.00 4.45
C MET A 95 9.97 8.86 4.66
N LYS A 96 9.50 9.16 5.87
CA LYS A 96 8.08 9.37 6.12
C LYS A 96 7.83 10.86 6.26
N TRP A 97 6.80 11.37 5.60
CA TRP A 97 6.37 12.76 5.71
C TRP A 97 4.85 12.86 5.59
N GLU A 98 4.29 13.99 6.00
CA GLU A 98 2.85 14.19 6.09
C GLU A 98 2.43 15.53 5.47
N PHE A 99 1.24 15.53 4.86
CA PHE A 99 0.60 16.73 4.34
C PHE A 99 -0.91 16.64 4.50
N GLU A 100 -1.58 17.77 4.39
CA GLU A 100 -3.03 17.89 4.54
C GLU A 100 -3.66 18.39 3.25
N ILE A 101 -4.85 17.87 2.95
CA ILE A 101 -5.66 18.25 1.79
C ILE A 101 -7.01 18.74 2.28
N THR A 102 -7.42 19.91 1.82
CA THR A 102 -8.77 20.44 2.07
C THR A 102 -9.78 19.89 1.07
N ASN A 103 -11.07 20.11 1.37
CA ASN A 103 -12.22 19.73 0.55
C ASN A 103 -12.57 18.23 0.56
N PHE A 104 -11.79 17.40 1.25
CA PHE A 104 -12.09 15.98 1.44
C PHE A 104 -12.50 15.69 2.88
N ASN A 105 -13.55 14.90 3.06
CA ASN A 105 -13.82 14.21 4.32
C ASN A 105 -13.14 12.84 4.29
N TYR A 106 -12.77 12.32 5.45
CA TYR A 106 -12.19 10.98 5.56
C TYR A 106 -13.06 9.90 4.88
N THR A 107 -14.39 9.99 5.02
CA THR A 107 -15.33 9.04 4.43
C THR A 107 -15.51 9.18 2.92
N SER A 108 -15.21 10.35 2.35
CA SER A 108 -15.27 10.57 0.89
C SER A 108 -13.94 10.25 0.19
N PHE A 109 -12.90 9.91 0.96
CA PHE A 109 -11.57 9.66 0.43
C PHE A 109 -11.46 8.22 -0.10
N MET A 110 -11.88 8.04 -1.36
CA MET A 110 -11.91 6.75 -2.07
C MET A 110 -10.52 6.28 -2.57
N PRO A 111 -10.33 4.97 -2.85
CA PRO A 111 -9.08 4.42 -3.40
C PRO A 111 -8.59 5.10 -4.68
N LYS A 112 -9.49 5.60 -5.53
CA LYS A 112 -9.17 6.42 -6.71
C LYS A 112 -8.27 7.62 -6.34
N HIS A 113 -8.54 8.30 -5.23
CA HIS A 113 -7.75 9.45 -4.81
C HIS A 113 -6.34 9.06 -4.37
N TRP A 114 -6.18 7.88 -3.74
CA TRP A 114 -4.87 7.34 -3.41
C TRP A 114 -4.03 7.14 -4.67
N TYR A 115 -4.62 6.47 -5.67
CA TYR A 115 -3.96 6.25 -6.97
C TYR A 115 -3.50 7.55 -7.63
N ILE A 116 -4.39 8.54 -7.73
CA ILE A 116 -4.10 9.81 -8.40
C ILE A 116 -2.96 10.54 -7.69
N ILE A 117 -2.98 10.56 -6.36
CA ILE A 117 -1.94 11.21 -5.57
C ILE A 117 -0.61 10.49 -5.70
N ASP A 118 -0.57 9.17 -5.53
CA ASP A 118 0.66 8.38 -5.68
C ASP A 118 1.26 8.54 -7.08
N THR A 119 0.40 8.56 -8.12
CA THR A 119 0.82 8.78 -9.51
C THR A 119 1.41 10.19 -9.71
N ALA A 120 0.75 11.20 -9.15
CA ALA A 120 1.23 12.58 -9.22
C ALA A 120 2.55 12.76 -8.45
N LEU A 121 2.69 12.15 -7.27
CA LEU A 121 3.93 12.15 -6.50
C LEU A 121 5.04 11.48 -7.29
N PHE A 122 4.83 10.25 -7.77
CA PHE A 122 5.82 9.53 -8.59
C PHE A 122 6.25 10.34 -9.81
N ASN A 123 5.33 11.00 -10.51
CA ASN A 123 5.66 11.83 -11.66
C ASN A 123 6.41 13.12 -11.31
N LEU A 124 6.25 13.65 -10.10
CA LEU A 124 7.00 14.83 -9.63
C LEU A 124 8.35 14.45 -9.03
N THR A 125 8.50 13.22 -8.56
CA THR A 125 9.72 12.72 -7.92
C THR A 125 10.47 11.68 -8.77
N TYR A 126 10.08 11.49 -10.02
CA TYR A 126 10.61 10.45 -10.93
C TYR A 126 12.13 10.54 -11.17
N GLU A 127 12.75 11.70 -10.92
CA GLU A 127 14.20 11.88 -11.01
C GLU A 127 14.94 11.14 -9.88
N TRP A 128 14.26 10.89 -8.76
CA TRP A 128 14.79 10.21 -7.58
C TRP A 128 14.16 8.82 -7.38
N GLU A 129 12.99 8.58 -7.96
CA GLU A 129 12.23 7.34 -7.81
C GLU A 129 12.41 6.35 -8.96
N VAL A 130 12.58 5.07 -8.63
CA VAL A 130 12.79 4.01 -9.63
C VAL A 130 11.48 3.31 -9.97
N LYS A 131 10.57 3.16 -8.99
CA LYS A 131 9.29 2.47 -9.15
C LYS A 131 8.17 3.23 -8.46
N PRO A 132 6.91 3.10 -8.92
CA PRO A 132 5.77 3.76 -8.27
C PRO A 132 5.66 3.48 -6.77
N ILE A 133 5.94 2.24 -6.33
CA ILE A 133 5.88 1.87 -4.90
C ILE A 133 6.98 2.51 -4.04
N ASP A 134 8.00 3.10 -4.66
CA ASP A 134 9.04 3.79 -3.91
C ASP A 134 8.50 5.09 -3.29
N VAL A 135 7.40 5.66 -3.80
CA VAL A 135 6.62 6.74 -3.16
C VAL A 135 5.14 6.35 -3.03
N VAL A 136 4.64 6.22 -1.80
CA VAL A 136 3.29 5.69 -1.57
C VAL A 136 2.63 6.28 -0.34
N ILE A 137 1.34 6.60 -0.44
CA ILE A 137 0.53 6.90 0.73
C ILE A 137 0.38 5.63 1.58
N THR A 138 0.61 5.77 2.88
CA THR A 138 0.51 4.67 3.85
C THR A 138 -0.67 4.81 4.79
N GLU A 139 -1.20 6.03 4.95
CA GLU A 139 -2.28 6.31 5.89
C GLU A 139 -3.01 7.59 5.50
N VAL A 140 -4.33 7.60 5.72
CA VAL A 140 -5.18 8.80 5.63
C VAL A 140 -5.95 8.94 6.93
N LYS A 141 -5.95 10.14 7.51
CA LYS A 141 -6.62 10.46 8.79
C LYS A 141 -7.49 11.69 8.66
N ALA A 142 -8.59 11.74 9.41
CA ALA A 142 -9.32 12.98 9.61
C ALA A 142 -8.48 13.95 10.44
N VAL A 143 -8.48 15.24 10.09
CA VAL A 143 -7.86 16.28 10.92
C VAL A 143 -8.86 16.68 12.03
N PRO A 144 -8.48 16.60 13.32
CA PRO A 144 -9.36 16.98 14.41
C PRO A 144 -9.88 18.41 14.25
N ASN A 145 -11.16 18.63 14.55
CA ASN A 145 -11.81 19.95 14.57
C ASN A 145 -11.79 20.73 13.24
N THR A 146 -11.42 20.09 12.13
CA THR A 146 -11.34 20.73 10.82
C THR A 146 -12.18 19.95 9.82
N PRO A 147 -13.47 20.31 9.63
CA PRO A 147 -14.34 19.59 8.70
C PRO A 147 -13.79 19.76 7.28
N LYS A 148 -13.88 18.70 6.45
CA LYS A 148 -13.32 18.64 5.09
C LYS A 148 -11.81 18.82 5.00
N MET A 149 -11.09 18.20 5.92
CA MET A 149 -9.64 18.09 5.82
C MET A 149 -9.18 16.67 6.18
N VAL A 150 -8.29 16.14 5.35
CA VAL A 150 -7.62 14.86 5.58
C VAL A 150 -6.12 15.06 5.64
N ARG A 151 -5.46 14.31 6.52
CA ARG A 151 -4.01 14.23 6.60
C ARG A 151 -3.54 12.93 6.01
N LEU A 152 -2.55 12.99 5.13
CA LEU A 152 -1.95 11.84 4.48
C LEU A 152 -0.54 11.65 5.00
N SER A 153 -0.17 10.40 5.26
CA SER A 153 1.21 9.98 5.48
C SER A 153 1.77 9.36 4.22
N VAL A 154 2.87 9.91 3.72
CA VAL A 154 3.62 9.39 2.58
C VAL A 154 4.87 8.71 3.08
N LEU A 155 5.19 7.58 2.46
CA LEU A 155 6.43 6.87 2.62
C LEU A 155 7.17 6.89 1.29
N GLU A 156 8.39 7.41 1.29
CA GLU A 156 9.18 7.69 0.09
C GLU A 156 10.59 7.13 0.25
N ARG A 157 11.08 6.38 -0.74
CA ARG A 157 12.42 5.83 -0.73
C ARG A 157 13.37 6.85 -1.31
N VAL A 158 14.29 7.31 -0.47
CA VAL A 158 15.26 8.32 -0.87
C VAL A 158 16.66 7.74 -0.78
N ASP A 159 17.44 7.90 -1.85
CA ASP A 159 18.87 7.64 -1.80
C ASP A 159 19.50 8.57 -0.75
N LYS A 160 20.40 8.03 0.07
CA LYS A 160 21.08 8.79 1.11
C LYS A 160 21.77 10.05 0.57
N VAL A 161 22.24 10.05 -0.68
CA VAL A 161 22.95 11.18 -1.29
C VAL A 161 22.01 12.34 -1.60
N TYR A 162 20.81 12.05 -2.12
CA TYR A 162 19.85 13.06 -2.62
C TYR A 162 18.85 13.55 -1.57
N ARG A 163 19.07 13.21 -0.29
CA ARG A 163 18.12 13.50 0.79
C ARG A 163 17.68 14.96 0.87
N ASN A 164 18.63 15.89 0.84
CA ASN A 164 18.29 17.31 0.97
C ASN A 164 17.58 17.82 -0.28
N ASP A 165 17.99 17.37 -1.45
CA ASP A 165 17.43 17.76 -2.74
C ASP A 165 15.96 17.31 -2.86
N VAL A 166 15.64 16.09 -2.41
CA VAL A 166 14.25 15.59 -2.38
C VAL A 166 13.38 16.43 -1.45
N ILE A 167 13.86 16.73 -0.23
CA ILE A 167 13.11 17.57 0.72
C ILE A 167 12.87 18.97 0.13
N GLU A 168 13.90 19.59 -0.44
CA GLU A 168 13.78 20.90 -1.09
C GLU A 168 12.82 20.85 -2.29
N GLY A 169 12.86 19.78 -3.08
CA GLY A 169 11.90 19.50 -4.15
C GLY A 169 10.47 19.42 -3.63
N ILE A 170 10.25 18.71 -2.52
CA ILE A 170 8.96 18.62 -1.83
C ILE A 170 8.48 20.00 -1.39
N HIS A 171 9.27 20.78 -0.66
CA HIS A 171 8.86 22.13 -0.26
C HIS A 171 8.54 23.00 -1.48
N THR A 172 9.33 22.88 -2.55
CA THR A 172 9.15 23.68 -3.77
C THR A 172 7.85 23.32 -4.49
N MET A 173 7.49 22.04 -4.60
CA MET A 173 6.24 21.64 -5.26
C MET A 173 4.98 22.07 -4.50
N PHE A 174 5.04 22.13 -3.17
CA PHE A 174 3.95 22.67 -2.34
C PHE A 174 3.91 24.20 -2.44
N LYS A 175 5.05 24.88 -2.32
CA LYS A 175 5.14 26.34 -2.37
C LYS A 175 4.71 26.93 -3.72
N ASN A 176 5.07 26.28 -4.83
CA ASN A 176 4.74 26.73 -6.19
C ASN A 176 3.38 26.20 -6.67
N GLU A 177 2.67 25.44 -5.83
CA GLU A 177 1.40 24.80 -6.14
C GLU A 177 1.48 23.85 -7.35
N THR A 178 2.67 23.37 -7.70
CA THR A 178 2.86 22.44 -8.82
C THR A 178 2.12 21.14 -8.57
N PHE A 179 2.15 20.66 -7.32
CA PHE A 179 1.52 19.40 -6.97
C PHE A 179 -0.01 19.47 -7.11
N ILE A 180 -0.66 20.51 -6.57
CA ILE A 180 -2.11 20.66 -6.69
C ILE A 180 -2.55 20.91 -8.14
N LYS A 181 -1.76 21.65 -8.93
CA LYS A 181 -2.03 21.85 -10.36
C LYS A 181 -2.00 20.52 -11.13
N LEU A 182 -1.07 19.64 -10.80
CA LEU A 182 -0.99 18.31 -11.40
C LEU A 182 -2.19 17.45 -11.00
N LEU A 183 -2.58 17.44 -9.72
CA LEU A 183 -3.77 16.73 -9.25
C LEU A 183 -5.04 17.20 -9.96
N ASN A 184 -5.21 18.53 -10.12
CA ASN A 184 -6.35 19.11 -10.84
C ASN A 184 -6.39 18.72 -12.32
N SER A 185 -5.23 18.42 -12.93
CA SER A 185 -5.18 17.94 -14.31
C SER A 185 -5.59 16.47 -14.44
N TYR A 186 -5.47 15.69 -13.37
CA TYR A 186 -5.82 14.27 -13.35
C TYR A 186 -7.26 14.03 -12.93
N CYS A 187 -7.81 14.87 -12.04
CA CYS A 187 -9.15 14.67 -11.53
C CYS A 187 -9.79 15.95 -11.00
N ASP A 188 -11.03 16.19 -11.42
CA ASP A 188 -11.80 17.39 -11.05
C ASP A 188 -12.10 17.47 -9.54
N ASP A 189 -12.08 16.33 -8.83
CA ASP A 189 -12.27 16.24 -7.38
C ASP A 189 -11.30 17.14 -6.58
N PHE A 190 -10.16 17.54 -7.16
CA PHE A 190 -9.14 18.38 -6.52
C PHE A 190 -9.25 19.89 -6.82
N VAL A 191 -10.15 20.34 -7.72
CA VAL A 191 -10.17 21.72 -8.29
C VAL A 191 -10.29 22.83 -7.23
N GLU A 192 -10.81 22.53 -6.04
CA GLU A 192 -10.92 23.48 -4.91
C GLU A 192 -10.09 23.08 -3.68
N SER A 193 -9.27 22.04 -3.81
CA SER A 193 -8.40 21.57 -2.74
C SER A 193 -7.18 22.45 -2.59
N LYS A 194 -6.73 22.59 -1.35
CA LYS A 194 -5.45 23.20 -0.97
C LYS A 194 -4.61 22.16 -0.28
N LEU A 195 -3.31 22.20 -0.54
CA LEU A 195 -2.32 21.30 0.04
C LEU A 195 -1.50 22.07 1.07
N VAL A 196 -1.35 21.50 2.27
CA VAL A 196 -0.52 22.07 3.33
C VAL A 196 0.51 21.02 3.75
N LEU A 197 1.77 21.31 3.51
CA LEU A 197 2.87 20.45 3.96
C LEU A 197 3.07 20.60 5.48
N ILE A 198 3.26 19.48 6.17
CA ILE A 198 3.61 19.51 7.59
C ILE A 198 5.14 19.53 7.70
N GLU A 199 5.70 20.74 7.80
CA GLU A 199 7.14 21.02 7.80
C GLU A 199 7.95 20.17 8.80
N GLY A 200 7.37 19.83 9.96
CA GLY A 200 8.03 19.03 11.00
C GLY A 200 7.84 17.51 10.89
N SER A 201 7.20 17.00 9.83
CA SER A 201 6.80 15.59 9.72
C SER A 201 7.87 14.66 9.16
N PHE A 202 8.94 15.19 8.58
CA PHE A 202 10.00 14.42 7.94
C PHE A 202 10.76 13.54 8.94
N THR A 203 10.46 12.25 8.93
CA THR A 203 11.07 11.22 9.78
C THR A 203 11.75 10.16 8.92
N TRP A 204 12.77 9.51 9.47
CA TRP A 204 13.68 8.68 8.68
C TRP A 204 13.85 7.33 9.33
N ASN A 205 13.59 6.29 8.55
CA ASN A 205 14.01 4.94 8.87
C ASN A 205 15.18 4.59 7.95
N SER A 206 16.38 4.61 8.53
CA SER A 206 17.60 4.21 7.83
C SER A 206 17.72 2.71 7.77
N TRP A 207 18.43 2.24 6.75
CA TRP A 207 18.91 0.86 6.69
C TRP A 207 19.65 0.49 7.99
N ASN A 208 19.26 -0.63 8.60
CA ASN A 208 19.91 -1.20 9.76
C ASN A 208 20.38 -2.61 9.41
N VAL A 209 21.69 -2.85 9.46
CA VAL A 209 22.30 -4.15 9.13
C VAL A 209 21.77 -5.28 10.01
N PHE A 210 21.33 -4.97 11.23
CA PHE A 210 20.81 -5.93 12.22
C PHE A 210 19.31 -6.19 12.12
N LEU A 211 18.61 -5.56 11.17
CA LEU A 211 17.17 -5.79 10.94
C LEU A 211 16.88 -6.28 9.52
N ASN A 212 17.93 -6.49 8.72
CA ASN A 212 17.83 -7.05 7.40
C ASN A 212 17.92 -8.58 7.50
N PHE A 213 16.86 -9.26 7.03
CA PHE A 213 16.72 -10.72 7.13
C PHE A 213 17.95 -11.50 6.65
N TYR A 214 18.60 -11.04 5.56
CA TYR A 214 19.78 -11.73 5.02
C TYR A 214 21.00 -11.63 5.95
N TRP A 215 21.18 -10.47 6.59
CA TRP A 215 22.27 -10.26 7.55
C TRP A 215 21.99 -10.95 8.87
N ASP A 216 20.73 -11.00 9.33
CA ASP A 216 20.32 -11.81 10.48
C ASP A 216 20.62 -13.30 10.26
N CYS A 217 20.33 -13.84 9.07
CA CYS A 217 20.69 -15.21 8.72
C CYS A 217 22.22 -15.41 8.70
N LEU A 218 22.98 -14.45 8.14
CA LEU A 218 24.44 -14.54 8.09
C LEU A 218 25.07 -14.48 9.50
N PHE A 219 24.66 -13.53 10.33
CA PHE A 219 25.14 -13.44 11.71
C PHE A 219 24.71 -14.66 12.53
N GLY A 220 23.48 -15.17 12.32
CA GLY A 220 23.03 -16.42 12.91
C GLY A 220 23.94 -17.61 12.56
N LEU A 221 24.33 -17.76 11.29
CA LEU A 221 25.26 -18.80 10.86
C LEU A 221 26.66 -18.63 11.48
N ILE A 222 27.18 -17.40 11.56
CA ILE A 222 28.48 -17.11 12.18
C ILE A 222 28.45 -17.47 13.67
N ILE A 223 27.37 -17.16 14.38
CA ILE A 223 27.21 -17.49 15.81
C ILE A 223 27.18 -19.01 16.00
N ILE A 224 26.38 -19.75 15.20
CA ILE A 224 26.32 -21.21 15.26
C ILE A 224 27.70 -21.83 15.01
N ALA A 225 28.42 -21.35 14.00
CA ALA A 225 29.77 -21.83 13.69
C ALA A 225 30.76 -21.56 14.83
N ALA A 226 30.69 -20.38 15.46
CA ALA A 226 31.54 -20.03 16.59
C ALA A 226 31.24 -20.89 17.83
N VAL A 227 29.97 -21.11 18.14
CA VAL A 227 29.53 -21.98 19.24
C VAL A 227 29.99 -23.42 18.99
N TRP A 228 29.82 -23.93 17.77
CA TRP A 228 30.29 -25.26 17.39
C TRP A 228 31.81 -25.40 17.53
N ALA A 229 32.58 -24.44 17.00
CA ALA A 229 34.03 -24.42 17.12
C ALA A 229 34.49 -24.38 18.59
N PHE A 230 33.79 -23.64 19.43
CA PHE A 230 34.04 -23.59 20.87
C PHE A 230 33.80 -24.94 21.55
N PHE A 231 32.66 -25.60 21.28
CA PHE A 231 32.38 -26.94 21.78
C PHE A 231 33.40 -27.98 21.28
N CYS A 232 33.79 -27.94 20.01
CA CYS A 232 34.85 -28.81 19.48
C CYS A 232 36.19 -28.59 20.18
N LYS A 233 36.53 -27.33 20.54
CA LYS A 233 37.77 -27.00 21.26
C LYS A 233 37.73 -27.52 22.70
N LEU A 234 36.58 -27.42 23.38
CA LEU A 234 36.38 -28.00 24.71
C LEU A 234 36.44 -29.53 24.68
N GLY A 235 35.80 -30.16 23.70
CA GLY A 235 35.84 -31.61 23.49
C GLY A 235 37.27 -32.12 23.28
N ARG A 236 38.04 -31.48 22.39
CA ARG A 236 39.46 -31.82 22.16
C ARG A 236 40.31 -31.70 23.43
N LYS A 237 40.10 -30.66 24.24
CA LYS A 237 40.80 -30.50 25.53
C LYS A 237 40.49 -31.63 26.51
N GLN A 238 39.24 -32.09 26.56
CA GLN A 238 38.83 -33.20 27.44
C GLN A 238 39.39 -34.55 26.95
N CYS A 239 39.39 -34.80 25.64
CA CYS A 239 40.02 -35.99 25.06
C CYS A 239 41.53 -36.03 25.33
N ALA A 240 42.24 -34.91 25.13
CA ALA A 240 43.67 -34.82 25.44
C ALA A 240 43.97 -35.07 26.93
N LYS A 241 43.13 -34.57 27.84
CA LYS A 241 43.26 -34.86 29.28
C LYS A 241 43.03 -36.34 29.60
N LYS A 242 42.05 -36.99 28.96
CA LYS A 242 41.80 -38.43 29.13
C LYS A 242 42.96 -39.28 28.61
N GLU A 243 43.51 -38.94 27.44
CA GLU A 243 44.68 -39.63 26.88
C GLU A 243 45.93 -39.45 27.74
N ALA A 244 46.19 -38.24 28.24
CA ALA A 244 47.29 -37.98 29.16
C ALA A 244 47.14 -38.76 30.48
N ALA A 245 45.92 -38.81 31.03
CA ALA A 245 45.64 -39.60 32.23
C ALA A 245 45.78 -41.12 31.98
N LYS A 246 45.42 -41.60 30.79
CA LYS A 246 45.62 -43.01 30.41
C LYS A 246 47.11 -43.36 30.31
N LYS A 247 47.90 -42.53 29.61
CA LYS A 247 49.36 -42.70 29.49
C LYS A 247 50.08 -42.62 30.84
N ALA A 248 49.64 -41.74 31.74
CA ALA A 248 50.21 -41.63 33.09
C ALA A 248 49.95 -42.89 33.94
N LYS A 249 48.77 -43.50 33.81
CA LYS A 249 48.43 -44.76 34.51
C LYS A 249 49.22 -45.95 33.95
N GLU A 250 49.39 -46.03 32.64
CA GLU A 250 50.21 -47.07 31.98
C GLU A 250 51.71 -46.93 32.33
N ALA A 251 52.21 -45.71 32.53
CA ALA A 251 53.58 -45.48 33.00
C ALA A 251 53.80 -45.90 34.47
N GLN A 252 52.79 -45.74 35.34
CA GLN A 252 52.86 -46.21 36.73
C GLN A 252 52.74 -47.73 36.85
N SER A 253 51.98 -48.40 35.99
CA SER A 253 51.87 -49.87 36.02
C SER A 253 53.13 -50.58 35.50
N ASN A 254 53.95 -49.89 34.71
CA ASN A 254 55.19 -50.43 34.13
C ASN A 254 56.46 -50.01 34.88
N ALA A 255 56.32 -49.33 36.03
CA ALA A 255 57.46 -49.03 36.90
C ALA A 255 57.91 -50.32 37.62
N PRO A 256 59.20 -50.70 37.53
CA PRO A 256 59.70 -51.90 38.21
C PRO A 256 59.56 -51.74 39.73
N LEU A 257 58.97 -52.74 40.38
CA LEU A 257 58.95 -52.85 41.83
C LEU A 257 60.40 -52.96 42.32
N LEU A 258 60.87 -51.93 43.01
CA LEU A 258 62.11 -51.96 43.81
C LEU A 258 61.92 -52.88 45.02
#